data_AF-A0A2E2KK01-F1
#
_entry.id   AF-A0A2E2KK01-F1
#
_cell.length_a   1.000
_cell.length_b   1.000
_cell.length_c   1.000
_cell.angle_alpha   90.00
_cell.angle_beta   90.00
_cell.angle_gamma   90.00
#
_symmetry.space_group_name_H-M   'P 1'
#
loop_
_entity.id
_entity.type
_entity.pdbx_description
1 polymer ?
#
loop_
_entity_poly.entity_id
_entity_poly.type
_entity_poly.pdbx_seq_one_letter_code
_entity_poly.pdbx_strand_id
1 'polypeptide(L)'
;MDRIVKRATPYYFHIVNEAIKRDIPTELALLPIVESAYDPFAYSHGRAAGAWQFIPSTGKYFGLTQNWWYDGRRDIISSTDAAYKYLSQLNKRFDGDWLLALAAYNAGGGTVSLAIKKNKRQNLPTDFWSLKLPKETMAYVPKLLAIAELVKNAEKYNVALKPMPNQPYFSQIDTQSQIDIAQAATMAGITTKELYLLNPGFNRWATAPEGPHRLLVPVANKAQFNKALSELPADKRVQWTRYTIKSGDSLSTIAQAFETSVELIRKTNNIANNNIRAGKTLLVPTASQLSSEYVLSQHQRHIQKQKNISRTTDRKDTYHTVKSGDSFWSIAKTHNVGVRQLASWNSMAPGDSLAIGKRLVIWSKPQQSVISSADRQIIRKVGYKVRSGDSLARIAGKFNVRIDDILQWNKISKRNYLQPGQRLTLYVDVTRSN
;
A
#
# COMPACT_ATOMS: atom_id res chain seq x y z
N MET A 1 -3.57 11.23 -21.18
CA MET A 1 -4.99 10.90 -20.95
C MET A 1 -5.26 9.40 -20.97
N ASP A 2 -4.67 8.63 -21.88
CA ASP A 2 -4.86 7.18 -22.04
C ASP A 2 -4.88 6.33 -20.75
N ARG A 3 -3.91 6.53 -19.86
CA ARG A 3 -3.85 5.77 -18.61
C ARG A 3 -5.07 6.02 -17.71
N ILE A 4 -5.56 7.26 -17.69
CA ILE A 4 -6.73 7.65 -16.89
C ILE A 4 -7.98 7.02 -17.50
N VAL A 5 -8.16 7.14 -18.82
CA VAL A 5 -9.30 6.53 -19.51
C VAL A 5 -9.34 5.03 -19.25
N LYS A 6 -8.22 4.32 -19.45
CA LYS A 6 -8.14 2.87 -19.18
C LYS A 6 -8.52 2.49 -17.74
N ARG A 7 -8.16 3.31 -16.75
CA ARG A 7 -8.51 3.08 -15.34
C ARG A 7 -9.97 3.43 -15.04
N ALA A 8 -10.52 4.44 -15.71
CA ALA A 8 -11.88 4.90 -15.52
C ALA A 8 -12.91 3.98 -16.21
N THR A 9 -12.56 3.38 -17.35
CA THR A 9 -13.47 2.58 -18.19
C THR A 9 -14.35 1.59 -17.41
N PRO A 10 -13.83 0.80 -16.45
CA PRO A 10 -14.68 -0.16 -15.75
C PRO A 10 -15.71 0.47 -14.80
N TYR A 11 -15.51 1.72 -14.36
CA TYR A 11 -16.27 2.34 -13.26
C TYR A 11 -17.07 3.56 -13.68
N TYR A 12 -16.62 4.27 -14.73
CA TYR A 12 -17.14 5.59 -15.11
C TYR A 12 -18.65 5.57 -15.36
N PHE A 13 -19.14 4.57 -16.10
CA PHE A 13 -20.58 4.40 -16.35
C PHE A 13 -21.39 4.29 -15.06
N HIS A 14 -20.93 3.49 -14.09
CA HIS A 14 -21.61 3.36 -12.81
C HIS A 14 -21.63 4.69 -12.06
N ILE A 15 -20.47 5.34 -11.95
CA ILE A 15 -20.31 6.59 -11.21
C ILE A 15 -21.18 7.71 -11.79
N VAL A 16 -21.18 7.90 -13.12
CA VAL A 16 -22.03 8.90 -13.80
C VAL A 16 -23.51 8.61 -13.55
N ASN A 17 -23.95 7.36 -13.68
CA ASN A 17 -25.35 7.01 -13.44
C ASN A 17 -25.76 7.22 -11.98
N GLU A 18 -24.87 6.98 -11.01
CA GLU A 18 -25.15 7.28 -9.61
C GLU A 18 -25.26 8.79 -9.33
N ALA A 19 -24.54 9.63 -10.08
CA ALA A 19 -24.71 11.10 -10.04
C ALA A 19 -26.08 11.51 -10.60
N ILE A 20 -26.43 11.02 -11.80
CA ILE A 20 -27.71 11.31 -12.47
C ILE A 20 -28.90 10.94 -11.57
N LYS A 21 -28.87 9.74 -10.98
CA LYS A 21 -29.93 9.26 -10.07
C LYS A 21 -30.15 10.16 -8.84
N ARG A 22 -29.14 10.92 -8.43
CA ARG A 22 -29.14 11.77 -7.23
C ARG A 22 -29.26 13.26 -7.56
N ASP A 23 -29.47 13.62 -8.82
CA ASP A 23 -29.47 15.01 -9.31
C ASP A 23 -28.17 15.76 -8.95
N ILE A 24 -27.05 15.06 -9.05
CA ILE A 24 -25.71 15.61 -8.82
C ILE A 24 -25.08 15.95 -10.18
N PRO A 25 -24.41 17.11 -10.34
CA PRO A 25 -23.71 17.45 -11.57
C PRO A 25 -22.78 16.33 -12.02
N THR A 26 -22.97 15.86 -13.26
CA THR A 26 -22.25 14.68 -13.79
C THR A 26 -20.75 14.91 -13.92
N GLU A 27 -20.30 16.17 -13.99
CA GLU A 27 -18.90 16.57 -13.93
C GLU A 27 -18.22 16.10 -12.64
N LEU A 28 -18.97 15.89 -11.55
CA LEU A 28 -18.41 15.33 -10.31
C LEU A 28 -18.00 13.86 -10.47
N ALA A 29 -18.45 13.15 -11.52
CA ALA A 29 -17.88 11.87 -11.90
C ALA A 29 -16.41 11.98 -12.36
N LEU A 30 -15.91 13.18 -12.63
CA LEU A 30 -14.49 13.41 -12.96
C LEU A 30 -13.63 13.56 -11.69
N LEU A 31 -14.22 13.66 -10.51
CA LEU A 31 -13.48 13.84 -9.26
C LEU A 31 -12.43 12.75 -9.00
N PRO A 32 -12.71 11.45 -9.24
CA PRO A 32 -11.70 10.40 -9.10
C PRO A 32 -10.47 10.58 -10.02
N ILE A 33 -10.56 11.35 -11.11
CA ILE A 33 -9.40 11.74 -11.92
C ILE A 33 -8.45 12.60 -11.09
N VAL A 34 -8.99 13.60 -10.39
CA VAL A 34 -8.23 14.54 -9.56
C VAL A 34 -7.65 13.86 -8.34
N GLU A 35 -8.45 12.98 -7.72
CA GLU A 35 -8.13 12.29 -6.46
C GLU A 35 -7.06 11.21 -6.62
N SER A 36 -7.27 10.26 -7.55
CA SER A 36 -6.40 9.09 -7.66
C SER A 36 -6.03 8.71 -9.09
N ALA A 37 -6.42 9.54 -10.08
CA ALA A 37 -6.39 9.15 -11.48
C ALA A 37 -7.15 7.83 -11.72
N TYR A 38 -8.31 7.67 -11.07
CA TYR A 38 -9.16 6.48 -11.11
C TYR A 38 -8.49 5.19 -10.64
N ASP A 39 -7.43 5.28 -9.81
CA ASP A 39 -6.77 4.12 -9.24
C ASP A 39 -7.54 3.61 -8.00
N PRO A 40 -8.18 2.43 -8.08
CA PRO A 40 -8.96 1.90 -6.97
C PRO A 40 -8.09 1.40 -5.80
N PHE A 41 -6.79 1.22 -6.01
CA PHE A 41 -5.84 0.79 -4.97
C PHE A 41 -4.99 1.94 -4.42
N ALA A 42 -5.24 3.18 -4.86
CA ALA A 42 -4.50 4.35 -4.39
C ALA A 42 -4.53 4.46 -2.86
N TYR A 43 -3.39 4.89 -2.31
CA TYR A 43 -3.21 5.15 -0.89
C TYR A 43 -2.32 6.38 -0.70
N SER A 44 -2.82 7.39 0.00
CA SER A 44 -2.09 8.65 0.21
C SER A 44 -1.34 8.68 1.55
N HIS A 45 -0.42 9.63 1.66
CA HIS A 45 0.27 9.94 2.93
C HIS A 45 -0.68 10.40 4.04
N GLY A 46 -1.86 10.92 3.68
CA GLY A 46 -2.94 11.29 4.60
C GLY A 46 -3.86 10.13 4.95
N ARG A 47 -3.48 8.88 4.63
CA ARG A 47 -4.27 7.65 4.83
C ARG A 47 -5.51 7.54 3.95
N ALA A 48 -5.66 8.42 2.97
CA ALA A 48 -6.75 8.36 2.01
C ALA A 48 -6.63 7.12 1.13
N ALA A 49 -7.75 6.46 0.81
CA ALA A 49 -7.74 5.22 0.02
C ALA A 49 -8.81 5.22 -1.08
N GLY A 50 -8.52 4.49 -2.16
CA GLY A 50 -9.47 4.19 -3.23
C GLY A 50 -9.63 5.30 -4.27
N ALA A 51 -10.57 5.11 -5.20
CA ALA A 51 -10.85 6.05 -6.28
C ALA A 51 -11.21 7.45 -5.75
N TRP A 52 -11.98 7.49 -4.67
CA TRP A 52 -12.49 8.72 -4.05
C TRP A 52 -11.60 9.31 -2.95
N GLN A 53 -10.47 8.65 -2.63
CA GLN A 53 -9.52 9.10 -1.60
C GLN A 53 -10.18 9.41 -0.23
N PHE A 54 -10.99 8.47 0.28
CA PHE A 54 -11.53 8.60 1.64
C PHE A 54 -10.46 8.39 2.71
N ILE A 55 -10.31 9.34 3.63
CA ILE A 55 -9.56 9.12 4.88
C ILE A 55 -10.34 8.17 5.82
N PRO A 56 -9.68 7.47 6.76
CA PRO A 56 -10.32 6.43 7.57
C PRO A 56 -11.54 6.91 8.37
N SER A 57 -11.45 8.09 9.00
CA SER A 57 -12.51 8.67 9.84
C SER A 57 -13.75 9.02 9.03
N THR A 58 -13.57 9.76 7.93
CA THR A 58 -14.66 10.13 7.01
C THR A 58 -15.29 8.88 6.39
N GLY A 59 -14.48 7.91 5.97
CA GLY A 59 -14.99 6.65 5.45
C GLY A 59 -15.89 5.93 6.46
N LYS A 60 -15.46 5.80 7.72
CA LYS A 60 -16.29 5.20 8.79
C LYS A 60 -17.58 5.99 9.03
N TYR A 61 -17.51 7.31 9.04
CA TYR A 61 -18.67 8.18 9.20
C TYR A 61 -19.73 7.93 8.11
N PHE A 62 -19.31 7.68 6.87
CA PHE A 62 -20.19 7.32 5.76
C PHE A 62 -20.41 5.81 5.58
N GLY A 63 -20.15 4.99 6.61
CA GLY A 63 -20.47 3.56 6.60
C GLY A 63 -19.49 2.67 5.83
N LEU A 64 -18.30 3.17 5.48
CA LEU A 64 -17.27 2.39 4.79
C LEU A 64 -16.50 1.52 5.80
N THR A 65 -16.92 0.26 5.90
CA THR A 65 -16.29 -0.77 6.74
C THR A 65 -14.80 -0.94 6.41
N GLN A 66 -13.97 -1.02 7.44
CA GLN A 66 -12.52 -1.18 7.35
C GLN A 66 -12.06 -2.25 8.32
N ASN A 67 -11.65 -3.41 7.81
CA ASN A 67 -11.16 -4.54 8.59
C ASN A 67 -10.06 -5.31 7.83
N TRP A 68 -9.63 -6.44 8.38
CA TRP A 68 -8.52 -7.23 7.84
C TRP A 68 -8.81 -7.82 6.44
N TRP A 69 -10.08 -8.12 6.16
CA TRP A 69 -10.57 -8.71 4.91
C TRP A 69 -11.01 -7.66 3.88
N TYR A 70 -11.54 -6.53 4.33
CA TYR A 70 -12.25 -5.57 3.48
C TYR A 70 -11.98 -4.10 3.86
N ASP A 71 -11.79 -3.25 2.84
CA ASP A 71 -11.69 -1.79 2.96
C ASP A 71 -12.69 -1.12 1.99
N GLY A 72 -13.87 -0.75 2.50
CA GLY A 72 -14.96 -0.16 1.73
C GLY A 72 -14.63 1.19 1.08
N ARG A 73 -13.52 1.83 1.47
CA ARG A 73 -13.01 3.04 0.80
C ARG A 73 -12.49 2.76 -0.60
N ARG A 74 -12.10 1.51 -0.88
CA ARG A 74 -11.69 1.07 -2.21
C ARG A 74 -12.86 0.53 -3.02
N ASP A 75 -13.84 -0.08 -2.36
CA ASP A 75 -15.01 -0.66 -3.01
C ASP A 75 -15.77 0.38 -3.83
N ILE A 76 -15.89 0.17 -5.15
CA ILE A 76 -16.40 1.19 -6.06
C ILE A 76 -17.86 1.53 -5.80
N ILE A 77 -18.70 0.55 -5.46
CA ILE A 77 -20.12 0.79 -5.17
C ILE A 77 -20.26 1.60 -3.88
N SER A 78 -19.67 1.10 -2.80
CA SER A 78 -19.80 1.66 -1.45
C SER A 78 -19.17 3.05 -1.39
N SER A 79 -17.96 3.21 -1.94
CA SER A 79 -17.26 4.49 -1.92
C SER A 79 -17.91 5.55 -2.81
N THR A 80 -18.53 5.17 -3.93
CA THR A 80 -19.30 6.11 -4.78
C THR A 80 -20.56 6.59 -4.08
N ASP A 81 -21.31 5.67 -3.46
CA ASP A 81 -22.49 6.05 -2.66
C ASP A 81 -22.10 6.97 -1.49
N ALA A 82 -21.04 6.65 -0.76
CA ALA A 82 -20.50 7.49 0.30
C ALA A 82 -20.02 8.86 -0.20
N ALA A 83 -19.33 8.92 -1.34
CA ALA A 83 -18.85 10.16 -1.93
C ALA A 83 -20.01 11.09 -2.29
N TYR A 84 -21.05 10.57 -2.94
CA TYR A 84 -22.20 11.38 -3.31
C TYR A 84 -23.07 11.79 -2.12
N LYS A 85 -23.20 10.94 -1.09
CA LYS A 85 -23.80 11.35 0.19
C LYS A 85 -23.00 12.49 0.83
N TYR A 86 -21.68 12.39 0.85
CA TYR A 86 -20.83 13.42 1.43
C TYR A 86 -20.92 14.74 0.66
N LEU A 87 -20.77 14.69 -0.68
CA LEU A 87 -20.88 15.85 -1.55
C LEU A 87 -22.25 16.52 -1.45
N SER A 88 -23.34 15.75 -1.36
CA SER A 88 -24.69 16.30 -1.15
C SER A 88 -24.83 17.00 0.20
N GLN A 89 -24.27 16.43 1.27
CA GLN A 89 -24.25 17.08 2.59
C GLN A 89 -23.45 18.38 2.56
N LEU A 90 -22.32 18.41 1.86
CA LEU A 90 -21.51 19.61 1.69
C LEU A 90 -22.23 20.68 0.86
N ASN A 91 -22.86 20.29 -0.26
CA ASN A 91 -23.63 21.20 -1.10
C ASN A 91 -24.78 21.84 -0.30
N LYS A 92 -25.54 21.05 0.45
CA LYS A 92 -26.58 21.56 1.35
C LYS A 92 -26.01 22.52 2.42
N ARG A 93 -24.82 22.24 2.95
CA ARG A 93 -24.16 23.08 3.95
C ARG A 93 -23.74 24.45 3.39
N PHE A 94 -23.48 24.55 2.10
CA PHE A 94 -23.06 25.79 1.43
C PHE A 94 -24.14 26.30 0.48
N ASP A 95 -25.41 26.13 0.84
CA ASP A 95 -26.56 26.74 0.19
C ASP A 95 -26.64 26.46 -1.33
N GLY A 96 -26.23 25.27 -1.75
CA GLY A 96 -26.23 24.86 -3.17
C GLY A 96 -24.95 25.19 -3.94
N ASP A 97 -23.96 25.83 -3.33
CA ASP A 97 -22.68 26.16 -3.98
C ASP A 97 -21.77 24.92 -4.09
N TRP A 98 -21.68 24.39 -5.31
CA TRP A 98 -20.82 23.24 -5.63
C TRP A 98 -19.32 23.55 -5.55
N LEU A 99 -18.88 24.79 -5.79
CA LEU A 99 -17.46 25.16 -5.68
C LEU A 99 -17.01 25.12 -4.22
N LEU A 100 -17.85 25.66 -3.32
CA LEU A 100 -17.60 25.57 -1.87
C LEU A 100 -17.72 24.13 -1.35
N ALA A 101 -18.66 23.34 -1.88
CA ALA A 101 -18.77 21.92 -1.55
C ALA A 101 -17.50 21.14 -1.95
N LEU A 102 -16.97 21.37 -3.16
CA LEU A 102 -15.72 20.76 -3.63
C LEU A 102 -14.51 21.21 -2.81
N ALA A 103 -14.42 22.50 -2.49
CA ALA A 103 -13.38 23.00 -1.61
C ALA A 103 -13.44 22.34 -0.22
N ALA A 104 -14.64 22.13 0.30
CA ALA A 104 -14.87 21.47 1.58
C ALA A 104 -14.62 19.96 1.55
N TYR A 105 -14.81 19.31 0.40
CA TYR A 105 -14.46 17.91 0.23
C TYR A 105 -12.95 17.69 0.43
N ASN A 106 -12.14 18.59 -0.13
CA ASN A 106 -10.68 18.56 -0.02
C ASN A 106 -10.15 19.09 1.33
N ALA A 107 -10.59 20.28 1.77
CA ALA A 107 -10.05 20.97 2.95
C ALA A 107 -10.79 20.66 4.27
N GLY A 108 -11.93 19.99 4.19
CA GLY A 108 -12.90 19.84 5.27
C GLY A 108 -13.87 21.03 5.36
N GLY A 109 -15.16 20.73 5.60
CA GLY A 109 -16.22 21.75 5.69
C GLY A 109 -16.04 22.77 6.82
N GLY A 110 -15.34 22.42 7.90
CA GLY A 110 -14.99 23.35 8.97
C GLY A 110 -14.05 24.46 8.49
N THR A 111 -13.02 24.11 7.73
CA THR A 111 -12.05 25.04 7.14
C THR A 111 -12.74 26.07 6.25
N VAL A 112 -13.60 25.60 5.35
CA VAL A 112 -14.36 26.49 4.44
C VAL A 112 -15.34 27.37 5.23
N SER A 113 -16.06 26.81 6.21
CA SER A 113 -16.97 27.60 7.06
C SER A 113 -16.26 28.71 7.83
N LEU A 114 -15.04 28.45 8.33
CA LEU A 114 -14.24 29.46 9.01
C LEU A 114 -13.79 30.58 8.06
N ALA A 115 -13.38 30.22 6.83
CA ALA A 115 -13.03 31.21 5.81
C ALA A 115 -14.23 32.10 5.44
N ILE A 116 -15.40 31.50 5.23
CA ILE A 116 -16.65 32.24 4.98
C ILE A 116 -16.97 33.19 6.13
N LYS A 117 -16.95 32.70 7.38
CA LYS A 117 -17.22 33.54 8.57
C LYS A 117 -16.24 34.71 8.66
N LYS A 118 -14.97 34.49 8.31
CA LYS A 118 -13.96 35.54 8.28
C LYS A 118 -14.29 36.63 7.26
N ASN A 119 -14.61 36.26 6.01
CA ASN A 119 -14.96 37.23 4.97
C ASN A 119 -16.26 37.98 5.32
N LYS A 120 -17.29 37.29 5.84
CA LYS A 120 -18.54 37.93 6.29
C LYS A 120 -18.29 39.02 7.33
N ARG A 121 -17.41 38.79 8.32
CA ARG A 121 -17.05 39.80 9.34
C ARG A 121 -16.36 41.03 8.76
N GLN A 122 -15.78 40.91 7.57
CA GLN A 122 -15.06 41.97 6.87
C GLN A 122 -15.91 42.58 5.75
N ASN A 123 -17.19 42.20 5.62
CA ASN A 123 -18.06 42.57 4.50
C ASN A 123 -17.45 42.26 3.12
N LEU A 124 -16.68 41.16 3.03
CA LEU A 124 -16.10 40.67 1.77
C LEU A 124 -16.96 39.56 1.17
N PRO A 125 -16.90 39.34 -0.17
CA PRO A 125 -17.60 38.24 -0.82
C PRO A 125 -17.16 36.86 -0.27
N THR A 126 -18.06 35.88 -0.31
CA THR A 126 -17.87 34.55 0.30
C THR A 126 -17.87 33.39 -0.69
N ASP A 127 -17.93 33.69 -1.99
CA ASP A 127 -17.76 32.69 -3.04
C ASP A 127 -16.35 32.11 -3.01
N PHE A 128 -16.17 30.93 -3.60
CA PHE A 128 -14.89 30.21 -3.58
C PHE A 128 -13.68 31.08 -3.97
N TRP A 129 -13.82 31.93 -4.99
CA TRP A 129 -12.71 32.72 -5.55
C TRP A 129 -12.25 33.84 -4.61
N SER A 130 -13.15 34.28 -3.73
CA SER A 130 -12.90 35.34 -2.75
C SER A 130 -12.38 34.81 -1.41
N LEU A 131 -12.43 33.49 -1.16
CA LEU A 131 -12.00 32.89 0.11
C LEU A 131 -10.49 32.62 0.15
N LYS A 132 -9.88 32.90 1.32
CA LYS A 132 -8.50 32.46 1.61
C LYS A 132 -8.48 31.05 2.17
N LEU A 133 -8.31 30.06 1.30
CA LEU A 133 -8.21 28.63 1.63
C LEU A 133 -6.77 28.10 1.48
N PRO A 134 -6.47 26.87 1.94
CA PRO A 134 -5.17 26.25 1.71
C PRO A 134 -4.80 26.22 0.23
N LYS A 135 -3.51 26.38 -0.09
CA LYS A 135 -3.03 26.43 -1.50
C LYS A 135 -3.44 25.19 -2.31
N GLU A 136 -3.41 24.02 -1.68
CA GLU A 136 -3.84 22.77 -2.31
C GLU A 136 -5.31 22.81 -2.73
N THR A 137 -6.18 23.31 -1.84
CA THR A 137 -7.61 23.49 -2.10
C THR A 137 -7.89 24.54 -3.17
N MET A 138 -7.13 25.64 -3.14
CA MET A 138 -7.22 26.69 -4.18
C MET A 138 -6.80 26.18 -5.56
N ALA A 139 -5.94 25.14 -5.63
CA ALA A 139 -5.60 24.48 -6.88
C ALA A 139 -6.58 23.34 -7.24
N TYR A 140 -7.23 22.74 -6.25
CA TYR A 140 -8.10 21.57 -6.42
C TYR A 140 -9.36 21.85 -7.25
N VAL A 141 -10.14 22.87 -6.87
CA VAL A 141 -11.40 23.20 -7.57
C VAL A 141 -11.14 23.62 -9.02
N PRO A 142 -10.21 24.55 -9.33
CA PRO A 142 -9.92 24.91 -10.72
C PRO A 142 -9.41 23.75 -11.56
N LYS A 143 -8.66 22.80 -10.97
CA LYS A 143 -8.20 21.60 -11.67
C LYS A 143 -9.36 20.73 -12.14
N LEU A 144 -10.41 20.57 -11.34
CA LEU A 144 -11.60 19.83 -11.76
C LEU A 144 -12.33 20.57 -12.89
N LEU A 145 -12.53 21.88 -12.75
CA LEU A 145 -13.18 22.70 -13.78
C LEU A 145 -12.42 22.64 -15.10
N ALA A 146 -11.08 22.70 -15.07
CA ALA A 146 -10.24 22.56 -16.25
C ALA A 146 -10.38 21.17 -16.90
N ILE A 147 -10.45 20.09 -16.11
CA ILE A 147 -10.68 18.74 -16.66
C ILE A 147 -12.06 18.64 -17.29
N ALA A 148 -13.10 19.18 -16.64
CA ALA A 148 -14.45 19.22 -17.20
C ALA A 148 -14.50 19.97 -18.53
N GLU A 149 -13.84 21.13 -18.60
CA GLU A 149 -13.73 21.95 -19.81
C GLU A 149 -12.97 21.21 -20.93
N LEU A 150 -11.85 20.55 -20.60
CA LEU A 150 -11.09 19.74 -21.56
C LEU A 150 -11.88 18.54 -22.08
N VAL A 151 -12.73 17.92 -21.25
CA VAL A 151 -13.57 16.80 -21.67
C VAL A 151 -14.72 17.30 -22.55
N LYS A 152 -15.38 18.38 -22.16
CA LYS A 152 -16.50 18.99 -22.89
C LYS A 152 -16.09 19.50 -24.27
N ASN A 153 -14.93 20.14 -24.35
CA ASN A 153 -14.43 20.81 -25.55
C ASN A 153 -13.14 20.16 -26.09
N ALA A 154 -13.06 18.83 -26.01
CA ALA A 154 -11.85 18.08 -26.35
C ALA A 154 -11.31 18.36 -27.76
N GLU A 155 -12.20 18.47 -28.75
CA GLU A 155 -11.84 18.79 -30.14
C GLU A 155 -11.22 20.18 -30.26
N LYS A 156 -11.82 21.20 -29.64
CA LYS A 156 -11.30 22.57 -29.61
C LYS A 156 -9.87 22.64 -29.05
N TYR A 157 -9.57 21.82 -28.05
CA TYR A 157 -8.26 21.78 -27.40
C TYR A 157 -7.30 20.73 -28.01
N ASN A 158 -7.67 20.08 -29.11
CA ASN A 158 -6.88 19.01 -29.74
C ASN A 158 -6.51 17.87 -28.75
N VAL A 159 -7.42 17.55 -27.83
CA VAL A 159 -7.26 16.45 -26.86
C VAL A 159 -7.89 15.18 -27.43
N ALA A 160 -7.07 14.20 -27.76
CA ALA A 160 -7.55 12.88 -28.17
C ALA A 160 -8.14 12.12 -26.97
N LEU A 161 -9.47 12.02 -26.92
CA LEU A 161 -10.19 11.18 -25.96
C LEU A 161 -10.53 9.84 -26.58
N LYS A 162 -10.15 8.74 -25.91
CA LYS A 162 -10.58 7.41 -26.32
C LYS A 162 -12.06 7.23 -25.98
N PRO A 163 -12.89 6.74 -26.92
CA PRO A 163 -14.31 6.53 -26.65
C PRO A 163 -14.49 5.50 -25.54
N MET A 164 -15.46 5.77 -24.67
CA MET A 164 -15.89 4.83 -23.63
C MET A 164 -17.33 4.39 -23.93
N PRO A 165 -17.61 3.08 -23.95
CA PRO A 165 -18.97 2.59 -24.14
C PRO A 165 -19.91 3.12 -23.06
N ASN A 166 -21.07 3.67 -23.47
CA ASN A 166 -22.12 4.10 -22.55
C ASN A 166 -23.00 2.90 -22.11
N GLN A 167 -22.38 1.92 -21.47
CA GLN A 167 -23.05 0.70 -21.02
C GLN A 167 -22.41 0.19 -19.72
N PRO A 168 -23.13 -0.59 -18.90
CA PRO A 168 -22.57 -1.16 -17.68
C PRO A 168 -21.41 -2.10 -18.01
N TYR A 169 -20.27 -1.90 -17.34
CA TYR A 169 -19.11 -2.79 -17.47
C TYR A 169 -19.28 -4.05 -16.61
N PHE A 170 -19.79 -3.88 -15.39
CA PHE A 170 -19.95 -4.96 -14.42
C PHE A 170 -21.40 -5.10 -13.95
N SER A 171 -21.71 -6.26 -13.39
CA SER A 171 -22.92 -6.59 -12.66
C SER A 171 -22.57 -6.96 -11.22
N GLN A 172 -23.48 -6.68 -10.29
CA GLN A 172 -23.31 -7.01 -8.88
C GLN A 172 -23.97 -8.36 -8.59
N ILE A 173 -23.24 -9.29 -7.99
CA ILE A 173 -23.71 -10.63 -7.67
C ILE A 173 -23.52 -10.87 -6.17
N ASP A 174 -24.59 -11.26 -5.49
CA ASP A 174 -24.54 -11.70 -4.10
C ASP A 174 -24.10 -13.17 -4.07
N THR A 175 -22.95 -13.42 -3.45
CA THR A 175 -22.41 -14.77 -3.28
C THR A 175 -23.02 -15.47 -2.08
N GLN A 176 -23.78 -14.79 -1.21
CA GLN A 176 -24.42 -15.31 0.02
C GLN A 176 -23.45 -15.78 1.12
N SER A 177 -22.26 -16.26 0.74
CA SER A 177 -21.22 -16.72 1.66
C SER A 177 -19.84 -16.22 1.20
N GLN A 178 -18.85 -16.44 2.06
CA GLN A 178 -17.45 -16.29 1.70
C GLN A 178 -17.09 -17.13 0.48
N ILE A 179 -16.23 -16.59 -0.38
CA ILE A 179 -15.68 -17.27 -1.55
C ILE A 179 -14.24 -16.85 -1.81
N ASP A 180 -13.42 -17.80 -2.22
CA ASP A 180 -12.06 -17.57 -2.71
C ASP A 180 -12.07 -16.76 -4.03
N ILE A 181 -11.22 -15.73 -4.13
CA ILE A 181 -11.18 -14.83 -5.29
C ILE A 181 -10.69 -15.56 -6.55
N ALA A 182 -9.76 -16.51 -6.44
CA ALA A 182 -9.31 -17.30 -7.57
C ALA A 182 -10.39 -18.28 -8.04
N GLN A 183 -11.11 -18.89 -7.11
CA GLN A 183 -12.27 -19.71 -7.45
C GLN A 183 -13.36 -18.89 -8.15
N ALA A 184 -13.71 -17.72 -7.61
CA ALA A 184 -14.67 -16.81 -8.22
C ALA A 184 -14.24 -16.33 -9.62
N ALA A 185 -12.95 -16.03 -9.82
CA ALA A 185 -12.44 -15.62 -11.13
C ALA A 185 -12.55 -16.77 -12.15
N THR A 186 -12.24 -17.99 -11.73
CA THR A 186 -12.39 -19.21 -12.55
C THR A 186 -13.86 -19.44 -12.92
N MET A 187 -14.78 -19.30 -11.96
CA MET A 187 -16.23 -19.42 -12.19
C MET A 187 -16.74 -18.38 -13.20
N ALA A 188 -16.21 -17.16 -13.18
CA ALA A 188 -16.57 -16.13 -14.14
C ALA A 188 -15.87 -16.29 -15.49
N GLY A 189 -14.80 -17.09 -15.59
CA GLY A 189 -13.98 -17.19 -16.79
C GLY A 189 -13.11 -15.95 -17.04
N ILE A 190 -12.64 -15.29 -15.98
CA ILE A 190 -11.76 -14.11 -16.07
C ILE A 190 -10.50 -14.30 -15.23
N THR A 191 -9.54 -13.38 -15.37
CA THR A 191 -8.33 -13.40 -14.54
C THR A 191 -8.63 -12.92 -13.12
N THR A 192 -7.91 -13.45 -12.13
CA THR A 192 -7.94 -12.95 -10.75
C THR A 192 -7.61 -11.47 -10.63
N LYS A 193 -6.65 -11.00 -11.43
CA LYS A 193 -6.30 -9.59 -11.53
C LYS A 193 -7.50 -8.73 -11.96
N GLU A 194 -8.25 -9.17 -12.96
CA GLU A 194 -9.45 -8.46 -13.41
C GLU A 194 -10.54 -8.46 -12.34
N LEU A 195 -10.78 -9.60 -11.69
CA LEU A 195 -11.74 -9.67 -10.59
C LEU A 195 -11.35 -8.76 -9.41
N TYR A 196 -10.07 -8.70 -9.04
CA TYR A 196 -9.58 -7.76 -8.02
C TYR A 196 -9.72 -6.31 -8.43
N LEU A 197 -9.49 -5.97 -9.70
CA LEU A 197 -9.68 -4.59 -10.18
C LEU A 197 -11.13 -4.17 -9.99
N LEU A 198 -12.09 -5.04 -10.31
CA LEU A 198 -13.50 -4.80 -10.07
C LEU A 198 -13.87 -4.82 -8.59
N ASN A 199 -13.16 -5.60 -7.76
CA ASN A 199 -13.45 -5.76 -6.33
C ASN A 199 -12.28 -5.32 -5.42
N PRO A 200 -11.82 -4.07 -5.53
CA PRO A 200 -10.61 -3.59 -4.87
C PRO A 200 -10.78 -3.43 -3.35
N GLY A 201 -12.02 -3.54 -2.86
CA GLY A 201 -12.37 -3.54 -1.43
C GLY A 201 -11.79 -4.77 -0.71
N PHE A 202 -11.66 -5.92 -1.37
CA PHE A 202 -11.12 -7.12 -0.72
C PHE A 202 -9.59 -7.05 -0.64
N ASN A 203 -9.07 -7.15 0.58
CA ASN A 203 -7.64 -7.06 0.88
C ASN A 203 -6.91 -8.39 0.69
N ARG A 204 -7.63 -9.51 0.58
CA ARG A 204 -7.14 -10.88 0.80
C ARG A 204 -7.54 -11.81 -0.32
N TRP A 205 -7.08 -13.06 -0.23
CA TRP A 205 -7.32 -14.13 -1.20
C TRP A 205 -8.79 -14.57 -1.30
N ALA A 206 -9.63 -14.24 -0.32
CA ALA A 206 -11.08 -14.46 -0.32
C ALA A 206 -11.85 -13.19 0.04
N THR A 207 -13.16 -13.21 -0.22
CA THR A 207 -14.11 -12.24 0.33
C THR A 207 -14.13 -12.29 1.85
N ALA A 208 -14.71 -11.28 2.50
CA ALA A 208 -14.78 -11.22 3.96
C ALA A 208 -15.78 -12.26 4.51
N PRO A 209 -15.47 -12.97 5.61
CA PRO A 209 -16.37 -13.99 6.19
C PRO A 209 -17.73 -13.50 6.65
N GLU A 210 -17.80 -12.25 7.13
CA GLU A 210 -19.04 -11.59 7.58
C GLU A 210 -19.60 -10.64 6.52
N GLY A 211 -19.05 -10.68 5.31
CA GLY A 211 -19.42 -9.82 4.21
C GLY A 211 -18.66 -8.48 4.11
N PRO A 212 -18.93 -7.71 3.04
CA PRO A 212 -20.00 -7.97 2.07
C PRO A 212 -19.73 -9.21 1.20
N HIS A 213 -20.73 -10.08 1.05
CA HIS A 213 -20.70 -11.23 0.13
C HIS A 213 -21.16 -10.80 -1.25
N ARG A 214 -20.57 -9.71 -1.76
CA ARG A 214 -20.91 -9.14 -3.06
C ARG A 214 -19.66 -9.11 -3.93
N LEU A 215 -19.80 -9.57 -5.17
CA LEU A 215 -18.77 -9.44 -6.20
C LEU A 215 -19.31 -8.67 -7.41
N LEU A 216 -18.45 -7.83 -7.95
CA LEU A 216 -18.58 -7.20 -9.25
C LEU A 216 -17.92 -8.11 -10.28
N VAL A 217 -18.70 -8.59 -11.26
CA VAL A 217 -18.19 -9.38 -12.39
C VAL A 217 -18.57 -8.68 -13.69
N PRO A 218 -17.80 -8.81 -14.78
CA PRO A 218 -18.17 -8.21 -16.06
C PRO A 218 -19.57 -8.65 -16.50
N VAL A 219 -20.34 -7.75 -17.11
CA VAL A 219 -21.72 -8.06 -17.55
C VAL A 219 -21.76 -9.28 -18.47
N ALA A 220 -20.76 -9.40 -19.36
CA ALA A 220 -20.62 -10.53 -20.28
C ALA A 220 -20.46 -11.89 -19.57
N ASN A 221 -19.90 -11.90 -18.36
CA ASN A 221 -19.57 -13.12 -17.61
C ASN A 221 -20.64 -13.47 -16.55
N LYS A 222 -21.64 -12.61 -16.37
CA LYS A 222 -22.69 -12.77 -15.34
C LYS A 222 -23.41 -14.13 -15.42
N ALA A 223 -23.84 -14.53 -16.62
CA ALA A 223 -24.62 -15.75 -16.81
C ALA A 223 -23.81 -17.00 -16.41
N GLN A 224 -22.56 -17.08 -16.87
CA GLN A 224 -21.63 -18.15 -16.52
C GLN A 224 -21.36 -18.18 -15.01
N PHE A 225 -21.07 -17.03 -14.40
CA PHE A 225 -20.78 -16.95 -12.98
C PHE A 225 -21.97 -17.40 -12.12
N ASN A 226 -23.19 -16.96 -12.46
CA ASN A 226 -24.40 -17.38 -11.74
C ASN A 226 -24.65 -18.88 -11.84
N LYS A 227 -24.46 -19.47 -13.03
CA LYS A 227 -24.57 -20.91 -13.21
C LYS A 227 -23.57 -21.65 -12.31
N ALA A 228 -22.29 -21.30 -12.40
CA ALA A 228 -21.25 -21.91 -11.58
C ALA A 228 -21.48 -21.71 -10.07
N LEU A 229 -22.01 -20.54 -9.65
CA LEU A 229 -22.32 -20.25 -8.25
C LEU A 229 -23.47 -21.10 -7.72
N SER A 230 -24.47 -21.40 -8.55
CA SER A 230 -25.60 -22.28 -8.20
C SER A 230 -25.19 -23.75 -8.06
N GLU A 231 -24.15 -24.16 -8.80
CA GLU A 231 -23.61 -25.52 -8.79
C GLU A 231 -22.55 -25.73 -7.70
N LEU A 232 -22.04 -24.65 -7.08
CA LEU A 232 -21.00 -24.70 -6.05
C LEU A 232 -21.57 -24.42 -4.64
N PRO A 233 -21.73 -25.45 -3.80
CA PRO A 233 -22.19 -25.31 -2.41
C PRO A 233 -21.31 -24.39 -1.57
N ALA A 234 -21.91 -23.72 -0.59
CA ALA A 234 -21.23 -22.71 0.23
C ALA A 234 -19.99 -23.25 0.99
N ASP A 235 -20.04 -24.50 1.46
CA ASP A 235 -18.95 -25.18 2.16
C ASP A 235 -17.75 -25.52 1.25
N LYS A 236 -17.91 -25.47 -0.07
CA LYS A 236 -16.87 -25.74 -1.08
C LYS A 236 -16.26 -24.47 -1.69
N ARG A 237 -16.72 -23.28 -1.27
CA ARG A 237 -16.27 -21.98 -1.79
C ARG A 237 -14.97 -21.46 -1.17
N VAL A 238 -14.53 -22.09 -0.09
CA VAL A 238 -13.27 -21.80 0.60
C VAL A 238 -12.61 -23.13 0.95
N GLN A 239 -11.32 -23.25 0.72
CA GLN A 239 -10.55 -24.43 1.09
C GLN A 239 -10.17 -24.36 2.57
N TRP A 240 -10.23 -25.51 3.24
CA TRP A 240 -9.89 -25.64 4.64
C TRP A 240 -8.82 -26.70 4.84
N THR A 241 -7.81 -26.37 5.65
CA THR A 241 -6.76 -27.31 6.04
C THR A 241 -6.84 -27.64 7.52
N ARG A 242 -6.45 -28.87 7.85
CA ARG A 242 -6.29 -29.32 9.23
C ARG A 242 -4.88 -29.01 9.70
N TYR A 243 -4.76 -28.14 10.69
CA TYR A 243 -3.50 -27.74 11.29
C TYR A 243 -3.36 -28.29 12.71
N THR A 244 -2.31 -29.07 12.96
CA THR A 244 -1.99 -29.54 14.31
C THR A 244 -1.17 -28.49 15.05
N ILE A 245 -1.71 -28.00 16.16
CA ILE A 245 -1.10 -26.95 16.99
C ILE A 245 0.21 -27.46 17.58
N LYS A 246 1.29 -26.69 17.37
CA LYS A 246 2.64 -26.97 17.88
C LYS A 246 2.88 -26.21 19.20
N SER A 247 3.87 -26.67 19.96
CA SER A 247 4.32 -25.94 21.14
C SER A 247 4.86 -24.56 20.74
N GLY A 248 4.40 -23.50 21.42
CA GLY A 248 4.74 -22.11 21.10
C GLY A 248 3.78 -21.42 20.12
N ASP A 249 2.81 -22.13 19.56
CA ASP A 249 1.79 -21.51 18.72
C ASP A 249 0.83 -20.62 19.53
N SER A 250 0.33 -19.61 18.85
CA SER A 250 -0.79 -18.78 19.28
C SER A 250 -1.75 -18.62 18.10
N LEU A 251 -3.01 -18.28 18.37
CA LEU A 251 -3.95 -18.01 17.28
C LEU A 251 -3.48 -16.88 16.36
N SER A 252 -2.75 -15.88 16.88
CA SER A 252 -2.21 -14.79 16.08
C SER A 252 -1.08 -15.25 15.15
N THR A 253 -0.17 -16.09 15.63
CA THR A 253 0.92 -16.63 14.79
C THR A 253 0.38 -17.59 13.73
N ILE A 254 -0.62 -18.42 14.07
CA ILE A 254 -1.29 -19.30 13.11
C ILE A 254 -2.05 -18.47 12.07
N ALA A 255 -2.86 -17.48 12.50
CA ALA A 255 -3.60 -16.63 11.58
C ALA A 255 -2.66 -15.87 10.61
N GLN A 256 -1.52 -15.40 11.09
CA GLN A 256 -0.52 -14.77 10.25
C GLN A 256 0.09 -15.74 9.24
N ALA A 257 0.43 -16.96 9.66
CA ALA A 257 1.04 -17.98 8.81
C ALA A 257 0.12 -18.44 7.68
N PHE A 258 -1.19 -18.54 7.94
CA PHE A 258 -2.19 -18.97 6.97
C PHE A 258 -2.87 -17.82 6.22
N GLU A 259 -2.40 -16.59 6.40
CA GLU A 259 -3.04 -15.39 5.87
C GLU A 259 -4.57 -15.40 6.12
N THR A 260 -4.95 -15.43 7.39
CA THR A 260 -6.35 -15.36 7.84
C THR A 260 -6.47 -14.48 9.09
N SER A 261 -7.61 -14.52 9.76
CA SER A 261 -7.88 -13.78 11.00
C SER A 261 -8.12 -14.72 12.18
N VAL A 262 -7.69 -14.28 13.37
CA VAL A 262 -7.95 -15.00 14.64
C VAL A 262 -9.43 -15.27 14.83
N GLU A 263 -10.27 -14.28 14.51
CA GLU A 263 -11.72 -14.37 14.64
C GLU A 263 -12.32 -15.46 13.75
N LEU A 264 -11.86 -15.57 12.50
CA LEU A 264 -12.30 -16.64 11.60
C LEU A 264 -11.85 -18.02 12.11
N ILE A 265 -10.60 -18.17 12.56
CA ILE A 265 -10.13 -19.44 13.15
C ILE A 265 -11.00 -19.81 14.36
N ARG A 266 -11.28 -18.85 15.24
CA ARG A 266 -12.13 -19.09 16.42
C ARG A 266 -13.53 -19.51 16.05
N LYS A 267 -14.20 -18.76 15.16
CA LYS A 267 -15.57 -19.05 14.72
C LYS A 267 -15.65 -20.44 14.08
N THR A 268 -14.72 -20.77 13.19
CA THR A 268 -14.67 -22.07 12.50
C THR A 268 -14.49 -23.24 13.47
N ASN A 269 -13.70 -23.05 14.53
CA ASN A 269 -13.36 -24.10 15.48
C ASN A 269 -14.18 -24.03 16.78
N ASN A 270 -15.22 -23.20 16.83
CA ASN A 270 -16.05 -22.96 18.02
C ASN A 270 -15.24 -22.61 19.29
N ILE A 271 -14.24 -21.74 19.16
CA ILE A 271 -13.34 -21.33 20.25
C ILE A 271 -13.76 -19.98 20.82
N ALA A 272 -14.15 -19.97 22.10
CA ALA A 272 -14.65 -18.77 22.79
C ALA A 272 -13.56 -17.76 23.20
N ASN A 273 -12.29 -18.17 23.29
CA ASN A 273 -11.18 -17.31 23.68
C ASN A 273 -9.92 -17.62 22.85
N ASN A 274 -8.75 -17.15 23.27
CA ASN A 274 -7.51 -17.36 22.54
C ASN A 274 -6.70 -18.59 23.00
N ASN A 275 -7.26 -19.40 23.91
CA ASN A 275 -6.56 -20.55 24.45
C ASN A 275 -6.63 -21.73 23.49
N ILE A 276 -5.46 -22.16 23.02
CA ILE A 276 -5.28 -23.34 22.19
C ILE A 276 -4.31 -24.31 22.89
N ARG A 277 -4.44 -25.60 22.60
CA ARG A 277 -3.62 -26.65 23.22
C ARG A 277 -2.80 -27.36 22.15
N ALA A 278 -1.49 -27.47 22.37
CA ALA A 278 -0.61 -28.23 21.50
C ALA A 278 -1.10 -29.68 21.32
N GLY A 279 -0.93 -30.22 20.12
CA GLY A 279 -1.41 -31.54 19.71
C GLY A 279 -2.89 -31.58 19.28
N LYS A 280 -3.70 -30.55 19.57
CA LYS A 280 -5.06 -30.44 19.01
C LYS A 280 -5.01 -29.93 17.57
N THR A 281 -6.05 -30.25 16.80
CA THR A 281 -6.17 -29.84 15.40
C THR A 281 -7.17 -28.69 15.26
N LEU A 282 -6.82 -27.71 14.44
CA LEU A 282 -7.68 -26.60 14.01
C LEU A 282 -8.00 -26.74 12.53
N LEU A 283 -9.22 -26.39 12.15
CA LEU A 283 -9.61 -26.12 10.78
C LEU A 283 -9.27 -24.67 10.44
N VAL A 284 -8.38 -24.46 9.48
CA VAL A 284 -7.88 -23.13 9.10
C VAL A 284 -8.18 -22.91 7.62
N PRO A 285 -8.77 -21.77 7.23
CA PRO A 285 -9.06 -21.50 5.83
C PRO A 285 -7.78 -21.10 5.10
N THR A 286 -7.64 -21.56 3.87
CA THR A 286 -6.45 -21.33 3.05
C THR A 286 -6.82 -20.97 1.63
N ALA A 287 -5.97 -20.17 1.00
CA ALA A 287 -6.07 -19.87 -0.42
C ALA A 287 -6.06 -21.16 -1.26
N SER A 288 -6.92 -21.21 -2.26
CA SER A 288 -7.04 -22.37 -3.19
C SER A 288 -5.88 -22.47 -4.19
N GLN A 289 -5.08 -21.42 -4.32
CA GLN A 289 -4.03 -21.25 -5.33
C GLN A 289 -2.76 -20.69 -4.69
N LEU A 290 -1.66 -20.70 -5.44
CA LEU A 290 -0.41 -20.09 -5.01
C LEU A 290 -0.55 -18.57 -4.83
N SER A 291 0.27 -17.99 -3.95
CA SER A 291 0.24 -16.55 -3.64
C SER A 291 0.50 -15.65 -4.86
N SER A 292 1.19 -16.18 -5.89
CA SER A 292 1.42 -15.51 -7.18
C SER A 292 0.14 -15.25 -7.97
N GLU A 293 -0.93 -16.00 -7.72
CA GLU A 293 -2.23 -15.81 -8.39
C GLU A 293 -2.96 -14.58 -7.82
N TYR A 294 -2.80 -14.28 -6.53
CA TYR A 294 -3.49 -13.17 -5.86
C TYR A 294 -2.73 -11.83 -5.98
N VAL A 295 -2.34 -11.47 -7.20
CA VAL A 295 -1.41 -10.36 -7.50
C VAL A 295 -1.82 -8.98 -6.95
N LEU A 296 -3.11 -8.75 -6.74
CA LEU A 296 -3.66 -7.47 -6.25
C LEU A 296 -4.16 -7.52 -4.79
N SER A 297 -3.95 -8.65 -4.10
CA SER A 297 -4.10 -8.71 -2.64
C SER A 297 -3.20 -7.67 -1.94
N GLN A 298 -3.54 -7.27 -0.73
CA GLN A 298 -2.79 -6.27 0.04
C GLN A 298 -1.32 -6.68 0.23
N HIS A 299 -1.08 -7.96 0.55
CA HIS A 299 0.26 -8.48 0.76
C HIS A 299 1.10 -8.43 -0.53
N GLN A 300 0.55 -8.89 -1.65
CA GLN A 300 1.26 -8.88 -2.94
C GLN A 300 1.50 -7.47 -3.46
N ARG A 301 0.53 -6.55 -3.32
CA ARG A 301 0.73 -5.13 -3.67
C ARG A 301 1.86 -4.49 -2.87
N HIS A 302 1.97 -4.81 -1.59
CA HIS A 302 3.05 -4.34 -0.73
C HIS A 302 4.41 -4.87 -1.20
N ILE A 303 4.52 -6.17 -1.49
CA ILE A 303 5.74 -6.79 -2.04
C ILE A 303 6.13 -6.13 -3.36
N GLN A 304 5.18 -5.95 -4.28
CA GLN A 304 5.44 -5.35 -5.59
C GLN A 304 5.95 -3.91 -5.47
N LYS A 305 5.37 -3.12 -4.55
CA LYS A 305 5.84 -1.76 -4.26
C LYS A 305 7.30 -1.78 -3.78
N GLN A 306 7.63 -2.68 -2.86
CA GLN A 306 9.00 -2.82 -2.34
C GLN A 306 10.00 -3.24 -3.41
N LYS A 307 9.63 -4.20 -4.28
CA LYS A 307 10.44 -4.61 -5.43
C LYS A 307 10.67 -3.46 -6.41
N ASN A 308 9.65 -2.64 -6.66
CA ASN A 308 9.79 -1.48 -7.54
C ASN A 308 10.75 -0.44 -6.94
N ILE A 309 10.65 -0.18 -5.63
CA ILE A 309 11.58 0.73 -4.93
C ILE A 309 13.01 0.20 -5.05
N SER A 310 13.22 -1.09 -4.77
CA SER A 310 14.51 -1.77 -4.88
C SER A 310 15.17 -1.55 -6.25
N ARG A 311 14.42 -1.73 -7.34
CA ARG A 311 14.92 -1.55 -8.71
C ARG A 311 15.31 -0.11 -9.04
N THR A 312 14.69 0.86 -8.36
CA THR A 312 14.88 2.29 -8.63
C THR A 312 15.94 2.95 -7.76
N THR A 313 16.51 2.23 -6.78
CA THR A 313 17.44 2.81 -5.81
C THR A 313 18.65 1.93 -5.58
N ASP A 314 19.86 2.50 -5.63
CA ASP A 314 21.12 1.86 -5.19
C ASP A 314 21.20 1.70 -3.65
N ARG A 315 20.06 1.52 -2.99
CA ARG A 315 19.94 1.47 -1.53
C ARG A 315 19.93 0.02 -1.08
N LYS A 316 20.57 -0.23 0.06
CA LYS A 316 20.50 -1.54 0.73
C LYS A 316 19.19 -1.60 1.49
N ASP A 317 18.42 -2.66 1.27
CA ASP A 317 17.28 -2.98 2.13
C ASP A 317 17.72 -3.73 3.38
N THR A 318 17.20 -3.28 4.51
CA THR A 318 17.21 -4.02 5.75
C THR A 318 15.78 -4.15 6.28
N TYR A 319 15.56 -5.10 7.17
CA TYR A 319 14.27 -5.31 7.81
C TYR A 319 14.35 -4.95 9.28
N HIS A 320 13.33 -4.26 9.78
CA HIS A 320 13.09 -4.04 11.20
C HIS A 320 11.79 -4.73 11.61
N THR A 321 11.85 -5.63 12.58
CA THR A 321 10.64 -6.22 13.17
C THR A 321 10.16 -5.33 14.30
N VAL A 322 8.94 -4.82 14.19
CA VAL A 322 8.30 -3.95 15.18
C VAL A 322 8.24 -4.66 16.53
N LYS A 323 8.77 -4.00 17.57
CA LYS A 323 8.74 -4.44 18.97
C LYS A 323 7.76 -3.59 19.78
N SER A 324 7.49 -4.02 21.01
CA SER A 324 6.71 -3.20 21.94
C SER A 324 7.41 -1.85 22.16
N GLY A 325 6.64 -0.75 22.11
CA GLY A 325 7.15 0.62 22.23
C GLY A 325 7.67 1.24 20.93
N ASP A 326 7.72 0.50 19.82
CA ASP A 326 8.13 1.06 18.54
C ASP A 326 7.09 2.03 17.96
N SER A 327 7.60 3.10 17.35
CA SER A 327 6.85 4.05 16.54
C SER A 327 7.58 4.30 15.23
N PHE A 328 6.90 4.83 14.22
CA PHE A 328 7.60 5.26 13.02
C PHE A 328 8.74 6.24 13.32
N TRP A 329 8.58 7.10 14.31
CA TRP A 329 9.62 8.04 14.73
C TRP A 329 10.83 7.33 15.32
N SER A 330 10.64 6.41 16.29
CA SER A 330 11.75 5.71 16.94
C SER A 330 12.52 4.87 15.92
N ILE A 331 11.82 4.12 15.07
CA ILE A 331 12.44 3.29 14.03
C ILE A 331 13.18 4.17 13.01
N ALA A 332 12.54 5.23 12.51
CA ALA A 332 13.16 6.12 11.53
C ALA A 332 14.44 6.77 12.08
N LYS A 333 14.41 7.19 13.36
CA LYS A 333 15.58 7.74 14.06
C LYS A 333 16.69 6.70 14.20
N THR A 334 16.39 5.49 14.66
CA THR A 334 17.37 4.40 14.81
C THR A 334 18.08 4.07 13.51
N HIS A 335 17.36 4.13 12.38
CA HIS A 335 17.88 3.78 11.06
C HIS A 335 18.32 4.99 10.23
N ASN A 336 18.33 6.19 10.81
CA ASN A 336 18.70 7.46 10.15
C ASN A 336 17.96 7.69 8.81
N VAL A 337 16.63 7.51 8.80
CA VAL A 337 15.76 7.74 7.65
C VAL A 337 14.61 8.68 8.02
N GLY A 338 13.92 9.27 7.04
CA GLY A 338 12.74 10.09 7.31
C GLY A 338 11.51 9.26 7.65
N VAL A 339 10.70 9.69 8.63
CA VAL A 339 9.43 9.04 9.02
C VAL A 339 8.51 8.82 7.80
N ARG A 340 8.33 9.86 6.97
CA ARG A 340 7.50 9.78 5.76
C ARG A 340 8.05 8.78 4.74
N GLN A 341 9.38 8.67 4.64
CA GLN A 341 10.03 7.70 3.75
C GLN A 341 9.80 6.28 4.26
N LEU A 342 10.08 6.03 5.55
CA LEU A 342 9.85 4.75 6.19
C LEU A 342 8.40 4.29 6.04
N ALA A 343 7.43 5.17 6.31
CA ALA A 343 6.02 4.86 6.12
C ALA A 343 5.70 4.54 4.65
N SER A 344 6.18 5.37 3.71
CA SER A 344 5.92 5.18 2.28
C SER A 344 6.47 3.85 1.74
N TRP A 345 7.69 3.45 2.13
CA TRP A 345 8.29 2.16 1.74
C TRP A 345 7.47 0.95 2.19
N ASN A 346 6.72 1.11 3.27
CA ASN A 346 5.90 0.07 3.87
C ASN A 346 4.41 0.22 3.53
N SER A 347 4.08 1.04 2.53
CA SER A 347 2.70 1.34 2.11
C SER A 347 1.80 1.79 3.26
N MET A 348 2.37 2.61 4.14
CA MET A 348 1.71 3.17 5.31
C MET A 348 1.82 4.69 5.30
N ALA A 349 0.96 5.32 6.07
CA ALA A 349 1.06 6.71 6.43
C ALA A 349 1.81 6.86 7.76
N PRO A 350 2.45 8.01 8.03
CA PRO A 350 3.12 8.29 9.30
C PRO A 350 2.25 8.11 10.55
N GLY A 351 0.92 8.28 10.42
CA GLY A 351 -0.04 8.11 11.51
C GLY A 351 -0.71 6.72 11.58
N ASP A 352 -0.28 5.76 10.76
CA ASP A 352 -0.76 4.38 10.87
C ASP A 352 -0.18 3.70 12.13
N SER A 353 -0.98 2.87 12.79
CA SER A 353 -0.53 2.06 13.92
C SER A 353 0.42 0.95 13.47
N LEU A 354 1.47 0.68 14.25
CA LEU A 354 2.40 -0.43 14.02
C LEU A 354 1.98 -1.64 14.86
N ALA A 355 1.73 -2.77 14.21
CA ALA A 355 1.48 -4.03 14.90
C ALA A 355 2.80 -4.68 15.31
N ILE A 356 2.88 -5.18 16.54
CA ILE A 356 4.04 -5.94 17.05
C ILE A 356 4.30 -7.15 16.13
N GLY A 357 5.57 -7.43 15.83
CA GLY A 357 5.98 -8.49 14.93
C GLY A 357 5.90 -8.14 13.44
N LYS A 358 5.29 -7.00 13.07
CA LYS A 358 5.28 -6.54 11.67
C LYS A 358 6.71 -6.24 11.22
N ARG A 359 7.10 -6.79 10.07
CA ARG A 359 8.39 -6.49 9.43
C ARG A 359 8.25 -5.26 8.54
N LEU A 360 9.07 -4.25 8.79
CA LEU A 360 9.19 -3.05 7.97
C LEU A 360 10.48 -3.10 7.17
N VAL A 361 10.40 -2.77 5.88
CA VAL A 361 11.57 -2.56 5.03
C VAL A 361 12.11 -1.16 5.23
N ILE A 362 13.43 -1.07 5.33
CA ILE A 362 14.18 0.15 5.55
C ILE A 362 15.23 0.23 4.45
N TRP A 363 15.20 1.31 3.67
CA TRP A 363 16.16 1.57 2.61
C TRP A 363 17.18 2.59 3.08
N SER A 364 18.40 2.15 3.41
CA SER A 364 19.50 3.04 3.74
C SER A 364 20.40 3.24 2.51
N LYS A 365 20.99 4.43 2.40
CA LYS A 365 22.12 4.60 1.48
C LYS A 365 23.23 3.67 1.96
N PRO A 366 23.96 2.98 1.06
CA PRO A 366 25.19 2.31 1.46
C PRO A 366 26.03 3.35 2.19
N GLN A 367 26.43 3.03 3.41
CA GLN A 367 27.37 3.86 4.14
C GLN A 367 28.66 3.81 3.34
N GLN A 368 28.86 4.77 2.42
CA GLN A 368 30.20 5.07 1.97
C GLN A 368 30.96 5.41 3.24
N SER A 369 31.91 4.55 3.61
CA SER A 369 32.91 4.88 4.61
C SER A 369 33.55 6.17 4.13
N VAL A 370 33.10 7.29 4.68
CA VAL A 370 33.70 8.60 4.45
C VAL A 370 35.01 8.56 5.22
N ILE A 371 36.02 7.91 4.64
CA ILE A 371 37.40 8.21 4.98
C ILE A 371 37.55 9.67 4.54
N SER A 372 37.66 10.57 5.51
CA SER A 372 37.84 11.98 5.26
C SER A 372 39.02 12.17 4.31
N SER A 373 38.96 13.15 3.41
CA SER A 373 40.06 13.45 2.47
C SER A 373 41.38 13.78 3.17
N ALA A 374 41.37 14.06 4.48
CA ALA A 374 42.54 14.22 5.32
C ALA A 374 43.26 12.88 5.62
N ASP A 375 42.54 11.76 5.71
CA ASP A 375 43.12 10.44 6.00
C ASP A 375 43.77 9.78 4.77
N ARG A 376 43.43 10.21 3.55
CA ARG A 376 44.03 9.66 2.31
C ARG A 376 45.50 10.03 2.12
N GLN A 377 45.98 11.10 2.76
CA GLN A 377 47.40 11.48 2.66
C GLN A 377 48.30 10.70 3.63
N ILE A 378 47.70 9.98 4.58
CA ILE A 378 48.43 9.34 5.69
C ILE A 378 48.54 7.82 5.50
N ILE A 379 47.70 7.19 4.67
CA ILE A 379 47.68 5.74 4.49
C ILE A 379 48.19 5.33 3.10
N ARG A 380 49.33 4.61 3.03
CA ARG A 380 49.91 4.10 1.78
C ARG A 380 49.63 2.61 1.60
N LYS A 381 49.33 2.21 0.35
CA LYS A 381 49.21 0.80 -0.04
C LYS A 381 50.60 0.21 -0.27
N VAL A 382 50.95 -0.83 0.48
CA VAL A 382 52.24 -1.54 0.40
C VAL A 382 52.00 -3.01 0.07
N GLY A 383 52.78 -3.55 -0.87
CA GLY A 383 52.80 -4.99 -1.15
C GLY A 383 53.88 -5.69 -0.33
N TYR A 384 53.51 -6.67 0.48
CA TYR A 384 54.43 -7.48 1.29
C TYR A 384 54.48 -8.92 0.78
N LYS A 385 55.69 -9.48 0.63
CA LYS A 385 55.89 -10.90 0.30
C LYS A 385 56.20 -11.67 1.59
N VAL A 386 55.32 -12.57 1.98
CA VAL A 386 55.44 -13.43 3.17
C VAL A 386 56.74 -14.22 3.10
N ARG A 387 57.53 -14.21 4.17
CA ARG A 387 58.80 -14.93 4.28
C ARG A 387 58.63 -16.22 5.08
N SER A 388 59.59 -17.15 4.94
CA SER A 388 59.59 -18.36 5.78
C SER A 388 59.62 -17.96 7.25
N GLY A 389 58.69 -18.51 8.03
CA GLY A 389 58.51 -18.22 9.44
C GLY A 389 57.55 -17.07 9.78
N ASP A 390 57.05 -16.29 8.81
CA ASP A 390 56.09 -15.20 9.07
C ASP A 390 54.72 -15.70 9.59
N SER A 391 54.09 -14.88 10.43
CA SER A 391 52.69 -15.06 10.85
C SER A 391 51.91 -13.77 10.64
N LEU A 392 50.58 -13.86 10.48
CA LEU A 392 49.72 -12.68 10.38
C LEU A 392 49.92 -11.72 11.57
N ALA A 393 50.14 -12.25 12.77
CA ALA A 393 50.41 -11.45 13.96
C ALA A 393 51.75 -10.71 13.87
N ARG A 394 52.81 -11.36 13.38
CA ARG A 394 54.13 -10.72 13.23
C ARG A 394 54.12 -9.65 12.13
N ILE A 395 53.42 -9.92 11.02
CA ILE A 395 53.25 -8.94 9.93
C ILE A 395 52.39 -7.76 10.41
N ALA A 396 51.27 -8.03 11.10
CA ALA A 396 50.41 -7.00 11.69
C ALA A 396 51.18 -6.09 12.64
N GLY A 397 51.97 -6.66 13.56
CA GLY A 397 52.84 -5.90 14.46
C GLY A 397 53.88 -5.08 13.72
N LYS A 398 54.57 -5.66 12.72
CA LYS A 398 55.60 -4.98 11.93
C LYS A 398 55.08 -3.75 11.17
N PHE A 399 53.85 -3.82 10.67
CA PHE A 399 53.24 -2.75 9.88
C PHE A 399 52.23 -1.92 10.67
N ASN A 400 52.13 -2.16 11.98
CA ASN A 400 51.19 -1.50 12.90
C ASN A 400 49.73 -1.48 12.39
N VAL A 401 49.27 -2.63 11.87
CA VAL A 401 47.90 -2.85 11.37
C VAL A 401 47.22 -3.97 12.15
N ARG A 402 45.90 -4.09 12.12
CA ARG A 402 45.21 -5.22 12.77
C ARG A 402 45.21 -6.45 11.87
N ILE A 403 45.25 -7.63 12.49
CA ILE A 403 45.20 -8.92 11.77
C ILE A 403 43.92 -9.01 10.91
N ASP A 404 42.78 -8.58 11.47
CA ASP A 404 41.49 -8.62 10.78
C ASP A 404 41.48 -7.74 9.52
N ASP A 405 42.23 -6.63 9.53
CA ASP A 405 42.36 -5.75 8.37
C ASP A 405 43.17 -6.45 7.26
N ILE A 406 44.28 -7.11 7.60
CA ILE A 406 45.08 -7.89 6.63
C ILE A 406 44.23 -8.98 5.99
N LEU A 407 43.42 -9.69 6.79
CA LEU A 407 42.52 -10.73 6.31
C LEU A 407 41.47 -10.15 5.35
N GLN A 408 40.87 -9.02 5.72
CA GLN A 408 39.86 -8.34 4.90
C GLN A 408 40.44 -7.83 3.57
N TRP A 409 41.59 -7.16 3.59
CA TRP A 409 42.20 -6.57 2.39
C TRP A 409 42.63 -7.62 1.38
N ASN A 410 43.07 -8.79 1.86
CA ASN A 410 43.57 -9.87 1.04
C ASN A 410 42.54 -10.97 0.78
N LYS A 411 41.32 -10.81 1.32
CA LYS A 411 40.23 -11.80 1.23
C LYS A 411 40.67 -13.19 1.72
N ILE A 412 41.47 -13.23 2.78
CA ILE A 412 41.98 -14.47 3.39
C ILE A 412 41.10 -14.82 4.59
N SER A 413 40.75 -16.10 4.73
CA SER A 413 40.03 -16.59 5.91
C SER A 413 40.98 -16.77 7.10
N LYS A 414 40.50 -16.53 8.32
CA LYS A 414 41.24 -16.72 9.59
C LYS A 414 41.76 -18.15 9.79
N ARG A 415 41.18 -19.12 9.06
CA ARG A 415 41.55 -20.55 9.08
C ARG A 415 42.67 -20.92 8.09
N ASN A 416 43.07 -20.01 7.20
CA ASN A 416 44.08 -20.30 6.18
C ASN A 416 45.47 -19.91 6.69
N TYR A 417 46.43 -20.84 6.60
CA TYR A 417 47.82 -20.57 6.93
C TYR A 417 48.49 -19.72 5.84
N LEU A 418 49.34 -18.77 6.23
CA LEU A 418 50.17 -18.01 5.30
C LEU A 418 51.26 -18.91 4.72
N GLN A 419 51.43 -18.84 3.40
CA GLN A 419 52.47 -19.60 2.69
C GLN A 419 53.68 -18.71 2.38
N PRO A 420 54.93 -19.18 2.59
CA PRO A 420 56.11 -18.46 2.15
C PRO A 420 56.02 -18.10 0.66
N GLY A 421 56.28 -16.83 0.33
CA GLY A 421 56.16 -16.29 -1.02
C GLY A 421 54.80 -15.66 -1.36
N GLN A 422 53.77 -15.87 -0.54
CA GLN A 422 52.45 -15.25 -0.72
C GLN A 422 52.55 -13.72 -0.68
N ARG A 423 51.85 -13.02 -1.58
CA ARG A 423 51.81 -11.55 -1.60
C ARG A 423 50.58 -11.05 -0.85
N LEU A 424 50.80 -10.15 0.09
CA LEU A 424 49.77 -9.46 0.86
C LEU A 424 49.78 -7.97 0.48
N THR A 425 48.59 -7.41 0.34
CA THR A 425 48.33 -5.98 0.29
C THR A 425 48.09 -5.48 1.71
N LEU A 426 48.86 -4.48 2.12
CA LEU A 426 48.76 -3.81 3.40
C LEU A 426 48.46 -2.32 3.16
N TYR A 427 47.68 -1.71 4.03
CA TYR A 427 47.48 -0.27 4.06
C TYR A 427 48.07 0.25 5.36
N VAL A 428 49.17 0.99 5.26
CA VAL A 428 49.99 1.41 6.41
C VAL A 428 49.94 2.91 6.60
N ASP A 429 49.85 3.34 7.85
CA ASP A 429 49.90 4.73 8.25
C ASP A 429 51.37 5.21 8.28
N VAL A 430 51.72 6.14 7.40
CA VAL A 430 53.09 6.69 7.29
C VAL A 430 53.43 7.73 8.38
N THR A 431 52.48 8.16 9.21
CA THR A 431 52.75 9.08 10.32
C THR A 431 53.14 8.37 11.62
N ARG A 432 52.97 7.03 11.67
CA ARG A 432 53.29 6.19 12.85
C ARG A 432 54.49 5.27 12.65
N SER A 433 55.26 5.51 11.58
CA SER A 433 56.44 4.72 11.22
C SER A 433 57.70 5.56 11.39
N ASN A 434 58.04 5.90 12.64
CA ASN A 434 59.39 6.26 13.07
C ASN A 434 59.67 5.57 14.39
#